data_AF-U5S9U8-F1
#
_entry.id   AF-U5S9U8-F1
#
_cell.length_a   1.000
_cell.length_b   1.000
_cell.length_c   1.000
_cell.angle_alpha   90.00
_cell.angle_beta   90.00
_cell.angle_gamma   90.00
#
_symmetry.space_group_name_H-M   'P 1'
#
loop_
_entity.id
_entity.type
_entity.pdbx_description
1 polymer ?
#
loop_
_entity_poly.entity_id
_entity_poly.type
_entity_poly.pdbx_seq_one_letter_code
_entity_poly.pdbx_strand_id
1 'polypeptide(L)'
;MKKYDDYQKSMRYKYGYFSFLFLNSLLVLNYLLGLFFNLKWGATKELETMIILFVVGIFFANACIYQNAYFHKNDDKKSYSWLFLIIGGIGLYTTYQTYLISPEELIINGEIGRGAIQLFSGLMFVSIPLTYFIRNRIDSKRSKDQ
;
A
#
# COMPACT_ATOMS: atom_id res chain seq x y z
N MET A 1 22.58 -16.61 -9.59
CA MET A 1 21.43 -16.29 -10.47
C MET A 1 20.90 -14.89 -10.14
N LYS A 2 20.54 -14.07 -11.14
CA LYS A 2 19.99 -12.73 -10.89
C LYS A 2 18.60 -12.84 -10.24
N LYS A 3 18.38 -12.12 -9.13
CA LYS A 3 17.10 -12.10 -8.38
C LYS A 3 15.92 -11.56 -9.21
N TYR A 4 16.20 -10.60 -10.10
CA TYR A 4 15.27 -10.01 -11.05
C TYR A 4 15.82 -10.12 -12.47
N ASP A 5 14.94 -10.36 -13.44
CA ASP A 5 15.27 -10.19 -14.86
C ASP A 5 15.23 -8.71 -15.29
N ASP A 6 15.69 -8.42 -16.51
CA ASP A 6 15.83 -7.04 -16.98
C ASP A 6 14.46 -6.37 -17.23
N TYR A 7 13.42 -7.15 -17.54
CA TYR A 7 12.05 -6.66 -17.61
C TYR A 7 11.52 -6.26 -16.24
N GLN A 8 11.67 -7.10 -15.22
CA GLN A 8 11.28 -6.81 -13.84
C GLN A 8 11.99 -5.58 -13.30
N LYS A 9 13.30 -5.41 -13.59
CA LYS A 9 14.03 -4.19 -13.24
C LYS A 9 13.45 -2.96 -13.92
N SER A 10 13.23 -3.02 -15.24
CA SER A 10 12.65 -1.92 -16.02
C SER A 10 11.30 -1.47 -15.46
N MET A 11 10.41 -2.43 -15.16
CA MET A 11 9.10 -2.12 -14.57
C MET A 11 9.24 -1.50 -13.18
N ARG A 12 10.10 -2.03 -12.30
CA ARG A 12 10.34 -1.44 -10.98
C ARG A 12 10.87 -0.01 -11.06
N TYR A 13 11.77 0.28 -12.00
CA TYR A 13 12.24 1.65 -12.21
C TYR A 13 11.14 2.58 -12.71
N LYS A 14 10.34 2.14 -13.69
CA LYS A 14 9.22 2.91 -14.22
C LYS A 14 8.19 3.25 -13.14
N TYR A 15 7.73 2.25 -12.38
CA TYR A 15 6.74 2.49 -11.34
C TYR A 15 7.34 3.10 -10.08
N GLY A 16 8.62 2.89 -9.81
CA GLY A 16 9.36 3.61 -8.77
C GLY A 16 9.41 5.10 -9.06
N TYR A 17 9.71 5.48 -10.31
CA TYR A 17 9.66 6.87 -10.75
C TYR A 17 8.26 7.48 -10.64
N PHE A 18 7.21 6.78 -11.08
CA PHE A 18 5.84 7.26 -10.92
C PHE A 18 5.42 7.37 -9.44
N SER A 19 5.84 6.43 -8.60
CA SER A 19 5.56 6.48 -7.16
C SER A 19 6.30 7.64 -6.49
N PHE A 20 7.51 7.95 -6.94
CA PHE A 20 8.25 9.14 -6.49
C PHE A 20 7.54 10.42 -6.90
N LEU A 21 7.11 10.56 -8.16
CA LEU A 21 6.32 11.72 -8.58
C LEU A 21 5.01 11.83 -7.81
N PHE A 22 4.34 10.72 -7.56
CA PHE A 22 3.11 10.67 -6.79
C PHE A 22 3.33 11.10 -5.33
N LEU A 23 4.40 10.62 -4.69
CA LEU A 23 4.79 11.05 -3.35
C LEU A 23 5.04 12.56 -3.28
N ASN A 24 5.86 13.09 -4.18
CA ASN A 24 6.15 14.53 -4.22
C ASN A 24 4.86 15.34 -4.42
N SER A 25 3.97 14.90 -5.31
CA SER A 25 2.69 15.56 -5.55
C SER A 25 1.82 15.59 -4.30
N LEU A 26 1.72 14.48 -3.56
CA LEU A 26 0.95 14.40 -2.32
C LEU A 26 1.58 15.22 -1.20
N LEU A 27 2.90 15.23 -1.06
CA LEU A 27 3.59 16.05 -0.06
C LEU A 27 3.43 17.54 -0.33
N VAL A 28 3.57 17.97 -1.60
CA VAL A 28 3.32 19.36 -2.00
C VAL A 28 1.86 19.72 -1.74
N LEU A 29 0.91 18.87 -2.12
CA LEU A 29 -0.51 19.11 -1.83
C LEU A 29 -0.77 19.23 -0.32
N ASN A 30 -0.21 18.33 0.50
CA ASN A 30 -0.35 18.38 1.95
C ASN A 30 0.23 19.67 2.55
N TYR A 31 1.38 20.10 2.04
CA TYR A 31 2.00 21.36 2.43
C TYR A 31 1.13 22.57 2.05
N LEU A 32 0.60 22.62 0.82
CA LEU A 32 -0.28 23.70 0.36
C LEU A 32 -1.59 23.75 1.17
N LEU A 33 -2.17 22.60 1.50
CA LEU A 33 -3.36 22.50 2.36
C LEU A 33 -3.09 23.07 3.76
N GLY A 34 -1.93 22.74 4.33
CA GLY A 34 -1.51 23.31 5.61
C GLY A 34 -1.26 24.82 5.53
N LEU A 35 -0.59 25.29 4.48
CA LEU A 35 -0.18 26.68 4.34
C LEU A 35 -1.33 27.64 4.05
N PHE A 36 -2.22 27.29 3.13
CA PHE A 36 -3.27 28.21 2.64
C PHE A 36 -4.61 28.04 3.34
N PHE A 37 -4.90 26.84 3.85
CA PHE A 37 -6.21 26.52 4.45
C PHE A 37 -6.11 26.24 5.95
N ASN A 38 -4.91 26.29 6.54
CA ASN A 38 -4.63 25.80 7.91
C ASN A 38 -5.20 24.39 8.15
N LEU A 39 -5.28 23.58 7.08
CA LEU A 39 -5.93 22.30 7.13
C LEU A 39 -4.98 21.26 7.74
N LYS A 40 -5.50 20.60 8.78
CA LYS A 40 -4.85 19.51 9.48
C LYS A 40 -5.84 18.35 9.51
N TRP A 41 -5.47 17.24 8.88
CA TRP A 41 -6.35 16.07 8.74
C TRP A 41 -5.80 14.87 9.52
N GLY A 42 -4.52 14.87 9.88
CA GLY A 42 -3.95 13.94 10.84
C GLY A 42 -3.64 14.65 12.17
N ALA A 43 -3.71 13.92 13.27
CA ALA A 43 -3.45 14.42 14.62
C ALA A 43 -2.07 15.09 14.76
N THR A 44 -1.10 14.69 13.93
CA THR A 44 0.20 15.35 13.80
C THR A 44 0.66 15.37 12.33
N LYS A 45 1.64 16.23 11.99
CA LYS A 45 2.19 16.32 10.63
C LYS A 45 3.03 15.10 10.24
N GLU A 46 3.65 14.45 11.21
CA GLU A 46 4.37 13.19 11.04
C GLU A 46 3.40 12.08 10.64
N LEU A 47 2.20 12.05 11.26
CA LEU A 47 1.17 11.07 10.95
C LEU A 47 0.62 11.25 9.53
N GLU A 48 0.32 12.49 9.12
CA GLU A 48 -0.09 12.80 7.74
C GLU A 48 0.95 12.28 6.73
N THR A 49 2.23 12.52 7.01
CA THR A 49 3.36 12.09 6.17
C THR A 49 3.45 10.56 6.11
N MET A 50 3.31 9.87 7.25
CA MET A 50 3.32 8.40 7.30
C MET A 50 2.17 7.79 6.50
N ILE A 51 0.97 8.35 6.60
CA ILE A 51 -0.19 7.87 5.83
C ILE A 51 0.03 8.06 4.33
N ILE A 52 0.57 9.22 3.91
CA ILE A 52 0.95 9.46 2.51
C ILE A 52 1.95 8.40 2.01
N LEU A 53 2.96 8.07 2.82
CA LEU A 53 3.93 7.01 2.49
C LEU A 53 3.26 5.64 2.30
N PHE A 54 2.30 5.27 3.16
CA PHE A 54 1.54 4.03 2.97
C PHE A 54 0.73 4.04 1.67
N VAL A 55 0.04 5.14 1.34
CA VAL A 55 -0.74 5.26 0.10
C VAL A 55 0.15 5.08 -1.13
N VAL A 56 1.32 5.74 -1.16
CA VAL A 56 2.28 5.60 -2.26
C VAL A 56 2.87 4.18 -2.30
N GLY A 57 3.20 3.61 -1.15
CA GLY A 57 3.70 2.23 -1.03
C GLY A 57 2.71 1.20 -1.58
N ILE A 58 1.42 1.38 -1.27
CA ILE A 58 0.32 0.60 -1.84
C ILE A 58 0.31 0.74 -3.36
N PHE A 59 0.31 1.97 -3.88
CA PHE A 59 0.32 2.20 -5.33
C PHE A 59 1.51 1.48 -6.01
N PHE A 60 2.72 1.68 -5.50
CA PHE A 60 3.93 1.06 -6.03
C PHE A 60 3.84 -0.48 -6.05
N ALA A 61 3.48 -1.07 -4.91
CA ALA A 61 3.41 -2.52 -4.75
C ALA A 61 2.40 -3.11 -5.73
N ASN A 62 1.18 -2.56 -5.79
CA ASN A 62 0.12 -3.05 -6.67
C ASN A 62 0.49 -2.92 -8.15
N ALA A 63 1.08 -1.78 -8.56
CA ALA A 63 1.54 -1.60 -9.93
C ALA A 63 2.63 -2.62 -10.32
N CYS A 64 3.59 -2.86 -9.43
CA CYS A 64 4.64 -3.87 -9.66
C CYS A 64 4.08 -5.29 -9.72
N ILE A 65 3.10 -5.65 -8.88
CA ILE A 65 2.46 -6.97 -8.89
C ILE A 65 1.69 -7.18 -10.19
N TYR A 66 0.92 -6.17 -10.61
CA TYR A 66 0.19 -6.21 -11.87
C TYR A 66 1.13 -6.43 -13.07
N GLN A 67 2.35 -5.91 -12.99
CA GLN A 67 3.37 -6.05 -14.03
C GLN A 67 4.37 -7.19 -13.82
N ASN A 68 4.16 -8.05 -12.81
CA ASN A 68 4.97 -9.25 -12.52
C ASN A 68 6.40 -8.92 -12.05
N ALA A 69 6.59 -7.71 -11.53
CA ALA A 69 7.88 -7.12 -11.17
C ALA A 69 8.09 -6.99 -9.65
N TYR A 70 7.10 -7.36 -8.84
CA TYR A 70 7.18 -7.28 -7.39
C TYR A 70 8.00 -8.42 -6.76
N PHE A 71 7.58 -9.66 -6.98
CA PHE A 71 8.27 -10.87 -6.48
C PHE A 71 9.51 -11.20 -7.31
N HIS A 72 10.52 -11.82 -6.68
CA HIS A 72 11.68 -12.33 -7.41
C HIS A 72 11.29 -13.51 -8.31
N LYS A 73 12.17 -13.84 -9.26
CA LYS A 73 11.95 -14.91 -10.24
C LYS A 73 11.72 -16.29 -9.60
N ASN A 74 12.39 -16.57 -8.48
CA ASN A 74 12.37 -17.87 -7.82
C ASN A 74 11.52 -17.87 -6.54
N ASP A 75 10.79 -16.79 -6.26
CA ASP A 75 9.94 -16.73 -5.08
C ASP A 75 8.69 -17.60 -5.29
N ASP A 76 8.27 -18.31 -4.24
CA ASP A 76 6.92 -18.88 -4.19
C ASP A 76 5.91 -17.75 -3.94
N LYS A 77 5.50 -17.12 -5.05
CA LYS A 77 4.56 -16.00 -5.06
C LYS A 77 3.26 -16.33 -4.31
N LYS A 78 2.79 -17.58 -4.37
CA LYS A 78 1.56 -18.02 -3.72
C LYS A 78 1.73 -18.06 -2.20
N SER A 79 2.81 -18.64 -1.72
CA SER A 79 3.10 -18.70 -0.28
C SER A 79 3.33 -17.32 0.32
N TYR A 80 4.10 -16.45 -0.35
CA TYR A 80 4.27 -15.07 0.09
C TYR A 80 2.97 -14.28 0.09
N SER A 81 2.11 -14.49 -0.92
CA SER A 81 0.79 -13.85 -0.95
C SER A 81 -0.07 -14.28 0.24
N TRP A 82 -0.10 -15.56 0.59
CA TRP A 82 -0.81 -16.03 1.78
C TRP A 82 -0.25 -15.43 3.07
N LEU A 83 1.07 -15.35 3.20
CA LEU A 83 1.72 -14.73 4.35
C LEU A 83 1.34 -13.24 4.48
N PHE A 84 1.39 -12.48 3.39
CA PHE A 84 0.97 -11.08 3.41
C PHE A 84 -0.52 -10.93 3.71
N LEU A 85 -1.37 -11.84 3.24
CA LEU A 85 -2.80 -11.82 3.55
C LEU A 85 -3.04 -12.05 5.04
N ILE A 86 -2.32 -12.99 5.67
CA ILE A 86 -2.44 -13.26 7.11
C ILE A 86 -1.96 -12.06 7.92
N ILE A 87 -0.78 -11.51 7.61
CA ILE A 87 -0.23 -10.35 8.32
C ILE A 87 -1.16 -9.14 8.17
N GLY A 88 -1.61 -8.86 6.95
CA GLY A 88 -2.54 -7.77 6.67
C GLY A 88 -3.88 -7.99 7.37
N GLY A 89 -4.40 -9.21 7.37
CA GLY A 89 -5.63 -9.58 8.06
C GLY A 89 -5.55 -9.39 9.58
N ILE A 90 -4.44 -9.80 10.20
CA ILE A 90 -4.17 -9.53 11.62
C ILE A 90 -4.13 -8.02 11.84
N GLY A 91 -3.47 -7.24 10.98
CA GLY A 91 -3.40 -5.80 11.13
C GLY A 91 -4.76 -5.10 11.05
N LEU A 92 -5.62 -5.52 10.10
CA LEU A 92 -6.98 -5.03 9.99
C LEU A 92 -7.85 -5.46 11.18
N TYR A 93 -7.67 -6.69 11.68
CA TYR A 93 -8.36 -7.16 12.87
C TYR A 93 -7.97 -6.36 14.11
N THR A 94 -6.68 -6.08 14.31
CA THR A 94 -6.21 -5.21 15.40
C THR A 94 -6.82 -3.81 15.27
N THR A 95 -6.89 -3.25 14.07
CA THR A 95 -7.54 -1.96 13.83
C THR A 95 -9.02 -2.00 14.22
N TYR A 96 -9.73 -3.07 13.86
CA TYR A 96 -11.12 -3.26 14.24
C TYR A 96 -11.30 -3.36 15.76
N GLN A 97 -10.38 -4.05 16.46
CA GLN A 97 -10.38 -4.08 17.93
C GLN A 97 -10.12 -2.69 18.54
N THR A 98 -9.16 -1.93 18.00
CA THR A 98 -8.93 -0.54 18.43
C THR A 98 -10.18 0.31 18.23
N TYR A 99 -10.90 0.15 17.11
CA TYR A 99 -12.16 0.86 16.87
C TYR A 99 -13.22 0.55 17.93
N LEU A 100 -13.30 -0.68 18.42
CA LEU A 100 -14.28 -1.07 19.43
C LEU A 100 -13.92 -0.63 20.85
N ILE A 101 -12.63 -0.65 21.20
CA ILE A 101 -12.17 -0.44 22.59
C ILE A 101 -11.73 1.01 22.84
N SER A 102 -11.05 1.61 21.86
CA SER A 102 -10.44 2.94 21.97
C SER A 102 -10.58 3.71 20.63
N PRO A 103 -11.82 4.03 20.20
CA PRO A 103 -12.06 4.71 18.93
C PRO A 103 -11.35 6.07 18.83
N GLU A 104 -11.09 6.72 19.98
CA GLU A 104 -10.30 7.94 20.08
C GLU A 104 -8.86 7.78 19.59
N GLU A 105 -8.29 6.57 19.53
CA GLU A 105 -6.99 6.37 18.92
C GLU A 105 -7.00 6.47 17.39
N LEU A 106 -8.16 6.21 16.77
CA LEU A 106 -8.37 6.27 15.33
C LEU A 106 -8.80 7.66 14.86
N ILE A 107 -9.65 8.34 15.64
CA ILE A 107 -10.13 9.68 15.32
C ILE A 107 -10.08 10.55 16.58
N ILE A 108 -9.29 11.61 16.54
CA ILE A 108 -9.14 12.58 17.64
C ILE A 108 -9.67 13.92 17.13
N ASN A 109 -10.78 14.40 17.71
CA ASN A 109 -11.38 15.71 17.36
C ASN A 109 -11.64 15.90 15.85
N GLY A 110 -12.03 14.83 15.15
CA GLY A 110 -12.27 14.87 13.69
C GLY A 110 -11.01 14.71 12.82
N GLU A 111 -9.83 14.60 13.42
CA GLU A 111 -8.56 14.31 12.75
C GLU A 111 -8.22 12.82 12.85
N ILE A 112 -7.49 12.29 11.86
CA ILE A 112 -7.02 10.90 11.88
C ILE A 112 -5.97 10.76 12.99
N GLY A 113 -6.19 9.83 13.91
CA GLY A 113 -5.31 9.51 15.03
C GLY A 113 -4.26 8.44 14.70
N ARG A 114 -3.33 8.23 15.65
CA ARG A 114 -2.19 7.31 15.49
C ARG A 114 -2.58 5.86 15.23
N GLY A 115 -3.75 5.42 15.72
CA GLY A 115 -4.27 4.08 15.51
C GLY A 115 -4.48 3.75 14.03
N ALA A 116 -4.64 4.77 13.18
CA ALA A 116 -4.80 4.60 11.75
C ALA A 116 -3.53 4.06 11.07
N ILE A 117 -2.34 4.18 11.68
CA ILE A 117 -1.11 3.56 11.14
C ILE A 117 -1.30 2.05 10.97
N GLN A 118 -1.94 1.40 11.94
CA GLN A 118 -2.21 -0.03 11.88
C GLN A 118 -3.19 -0.38 10.75
N LEU A 119 -4.19 0.49 10.50
CA LEU A 119 -5.11 0.37 9.37
C LEU A 119 -4.36 0.40 8.04
N PHE A 120 -3.57 1.45 7.81
CA PHE A 120 -2.87 1.65 6.55
C PHE A 120 -1.79 0.57 6.31
N SER A 121 -1.10 0.14 7.36
CA SER A 121 -0.18 -1.00 7.31
C SER A 121 -0.92 -2.29 6.93
N GLY A 122 -2.05 -2.59 7.58
CA GLY A 122 -2.90 -3.74 7.25
C GLY A 122 -3.38 -3.73 5.80
N LEU A 123 -3.88 -2.57 5.34
CA LEU A 123 -4.31 -2.38 3.94
C LEU A 123 -3.17 -2.60 2.95
N MET A 124 -1.96 -2.13 3.26
CA MET A 124 -0.79 -2.35 2.43
C MET A 124 -0.52 -3.84 2.23
N PHE A 125 -0.46 -4.61 3.31
CA PHE A 125 -0.21 -6.04 3.25
C PHE A 125 -1.35 -6.83 2.60
N VAL A 126 -2.61 -6.45 2.78
CA VAL A 126 -3.75 -7.09 2.10
C VAL A 126 -3.81 -6.75 0.61
N SER A 127 -3.38 -5.56 0.21
CA SER A 127 -3.45 -5.14 -1.20
C SER A 127 -2.58 -6.00 -2.12
N ILE A 128 -1.41 -6.43 -1.62
CA ILE A 128 -0.45 -7.29 -2.34
C ILE A 128 -1.10 -8.61 -2.83
N PRO A 129 -1.59 -9.50 -1.94
CA PRO A 129 -2.22 -10.75 -2.34
C PRO A 129 -3.52 -10.55 -3.12
N LEU A 130 -4.29 -9.51 -2.80
CA LEU A 130 -5.53 -9.21 -3.53
C LEU A 130 -5.22 -8.96 -5.02
N THR A 131 -4.26 -8.08 -5.31
CA THR A 131 -3.85 -7.79 -6.68
C THR A 131 -3.20 -8.99 -7.37
N TYR A 132 -2.41 -9.77 -6.63
CA TYR A 132 -1.84 -11.01 -7.15
C TYR A 132 -2.93 -12.01 -7.59
N PHE A 133 -3.93 -12.26 -6.74
CA PHE A 133 -5.01 -13.20 -7.05
C PHE A 133 -5.91 -12.71 -8.19
N ILE A 134 -6.27 -11.42 -8.21
CA ILE A 134 -7.05 -10.83 -9.31
C ILE A 134 -6.33 -11.03 -10.63
N ARG A 135 -5.04 -10.67 -10.68
CA ARG A 135 -4.23 -10.78 -11.88
C ARG A 135 -4.08 -12.23 -12.33
N ASN A 136 -3.78 -13.16 -11.41
CA ASN A 136 -3.65 -14.58 -11.75
C ASN A 136 -4.97 -15.15 -12.33
N ARG A 137 -6.13 -14.70 -11.83
CA ARG A 137 -7.42 -15.06 -12.42
C ARG A 137 -7.62 -14.49 -13.82
N ILE A 138 -7.20 -13.25 -14.07
CA ILE A 138 -7.28 -12.63 -15.41
C ILE A 138 -6.38 -13.37 -16.40
N ASP A 139 -5.14 -13.66 -16.02
CA ASP A 139 -4.17 -14.35 -16.87
C ASP A 139 -4.65 -15.78 -17.19
N SER A 140 -5.22 -16.48 -16.21
CA SER A 140 -5.81 -17.82 -16.43
C SER A 140 -7.04 -17.82 -17.32
N LYS A 141 -7.79 -16.72 -17.42
CA LYS A 141 -8.92 -16.61 -18.37
C LYS A 141 -8.40 -16.42 -19.78
N ARG A 142 -7.46 -15.48 -19.97
CA ARG A 142 -6.85 -15.19 -21.27
C ARG A 142 -6.17 -16.41 -21.90
N SER A 143 -5.55 -17.27 -21.09
CA SER A 143 -4.93 -18.50 -21.59
C SER A 143 -5.91 -19.62 -21.94
N LYS A 144 -7.18 -19.52 -21.55
CA LYS A 144 -8.23 -20.48 -21.91
C LYS A 144 -9.01 -20.06 -23.16
N ASP A 145 -8.98 -18.77 -23.47
CA ASP A 145 -9.61 -18.18 -24.65
C ASP A 145 -8.66 -18.18 -25.88
N GLN A 146 -7.43 -18.65 -25.71
CA GLN A 146 -6.41 -18.88 -26.76
C GLN A 146 -6.19 -20.38 -26.95
#